data_AF-A0AAD7DZ89-F1
#
_entry.id   AF-A0AAD7DZ89-F1
#
_cell.length_a   1.000
_cell.length_b   1.000
_cell.length_c   1.000
_cell.angle_alpha   90.00
_cell.angle_beta   90.00
_cell.angle_gamma   90.00
#
_symmetry.space_group_name_H-M   'P 1'
#
loop_
_entity.id
_entity.type
_entity.pdbx_description
1 polymer ?
#
loop_
_entity_poly.entity_id
_entity_poly.type
_entity_poly.pdbx_seq_one_letter_code
_entity_poly.pdbx_strand_id
1 'polypeptide(L)'
;MSNWAVFLTSERPSSKALNRAFVLIQDFEYSEYPADSRWILLTSKELPADEFEATALPLSEILSSDFAGMSLAEINTFVRAHSNALSEGPDLSASNWLVIDQKGLETSTCLVCEQYYNSGEEEDGDEEEEEGMTDKFRACRIPYEEAHAMIANLEIANMGFEDFVDEEAGEQEDGSWKWVSFNPETEETEKGPTEAEVKREKPLVAHLRSLLAAYMASDSDLLLLLI
;
A
#
# COMPACT_ATOMS: atom_id res chain seq x y z
N MET A 1 -6.44 -15.04 -0.17
CA MET A 1 -5.79 -13.79 0.24
C MET A 1 -6.54 -12.71 -0.50
N SER A 2 -7.09 -11.79 0.26
CA SER A 2 -7.93 -10.70 -0.20
C SER A 2 -7.14 -9.73 -1.09
N ASN A 3 -7.85 -8.93 -1.87
CA ASN A 3 -7.31 -7.74 -2.51
C ASN A 3 -7.08 -6.61 -1.50
N TRP A 4 -6.22 -5.66 -1.82
CA TRP A 4 -5.88 -4.53 -0.94
C TRP A 4 -6.25 -3.21 -1.56
N ALA A 5 -7.04 -2.43 -0.82
CA ALA A 5 -7.47 -1.11 -1.22
C ALA A 5 -6.31 -0.11 -1.11
N VAL A 6 -6.14 0.69 -2.16
CA VAL A 6 -5.25 1.86 -2.19
C VAL A 6 -6.12 3.10 -2.33
N PHE A 7 -6.16 3.93 -1.29
CA PHE A 7 -6.86 5.21 -1.29
C PHE A 7 -5.91 6.32 -1.73
N LEU A 8 -6.31 7.10 -2.73
CA LEU A 8 -5.56 8.27 -3.18
C LEU A 8 -6.11 9.53 -2.51
N THR A 9 -5.39 10.05 -1.51
CA THR A 9 -5.78 11.28 -0.78
C THR A 9 -4.99 12.51 -1.23
N SER A 10 -3.97 12.34 -2.09
CA SER A 10 -3.29 13.45 -2.75
C SER A 10 -4.28 14.30 -3.57
N GLU A 11 -4.25 15.62 -3.36
CA GLU A 11 -5.06 16.58 -4.13
C GLU A 11 -4.48 16.88 -5.53
N ARG A 12 -3.20 16.56 -5.76
CA ARG A 12 -2.48 16.89 -6.98
C ARG A 12 -1.63 15.71 -7.47
N PRO A 13 -2.25 14.54 -7.73
CA PRO A 13 -1.51 13.39 -8.19
C PRO A 13 -0.94 13.67 -9.57
N SER A 14 0.34 13.34 -9.78
CA SER A 14 0.88 13.20 -11.13
C SER A 14 0.78 11.73 -11.53
N SER A 15 0.31 11.46 -12.75
CA SER A 15 0.26 10.10 -13.28
C SER A 15 1.61 9.40 -13.18
N LYS A 16 2.71 10.14 -13.39
CA LYS A 16 4.08 9.64 -13.23
C LYS A 16 4.42 9.20 -11.81
N ALA A 17 4.12 10.03 -10.80
CA ALA A 17 4.41 9.67 -9.42
C ALA A 17 3.53 8.50 -8.97
N LEU A 18 2.26 8.48 -9.38
CA LEU A 18 1.35 7.40 -9.02
C LEU A 18 1.71 6.07 -9.69
N ASN A 19 2.04 6.08 -10.99
CA ASN A 19 2.58 4.89 -11.67
C ASN A 19 3.84 4.37 -10.99
N ARG A 20 4.76 5.27 -10.61
CA ARG A 20 5.96 4.89 -9.86
C ARG A 20 5.59 4.24 -8.52
N ALA A 21 4.63 4.80 -7.78
CA ALA A 21 4.19 4.23 -6.51
C ALA A 21 3.67 2.79 -6.70
N PHE A 22 2.76 2.56 -7.65
CA PHE A 22 2.21 1.22 -7.91
C PHE A 22 3.27 0.21 -8.39
N VAL A 23 4.25 0.65 -9.19
CA VAL A 23 5.39 -0.21 -9.56
C VAL A 23 6.22 -0.58 -8.33
N LEU A 24 6.47 0.35 -7.41
CA LEU A 24 7.31 0.08 -6.24
C LEU A 24 6.60 -0.73 -5.16
N ILE A 25 5.28 -0.61 -5.05
CA ILE A 25 4.47 -1.40 -4.10
C ILE A 25 4.26 -2.84 -4.60
N GLN A 26 4.39 -3.11 -5.90
CA GLN A 26 4.19 -4.47 -6.44
C GLN A 26 5.39 -5.40 -6.12
N ASP A 27 5.11 -6.60 -5.64
CA ASP A 27 6.11 -7.65 -5.45
C ASP A 27 6.39 -8.40 -6.76
N PHE A 28 7.36 -7.92 -7.53
CA PHE A 28 7.79 -8.60 -8.76
C PHE A 28 8.69 -9.83 -8.51
N GLU A 29 9.08 -10.11 -7.26
CA GLU A 29 9.91 -11.30 -6.97
C GLU A 29 9.05 -12.56 -6.91
N TYR A 30 7.86 -12.47 -6.31
CA TYR A 30 7.00 -13.63 -6.04
C TYR A 30 5.63 -13.60 -6.73
N SER A 31 5.31 -12.55 -7.50
CA SER A 31 4.01 -12.45 -8.21
C SER A 31 4.17 -12.21 -9.72
N GLU A 32 3.30 -12.82 -10.53
CA GLU A 32 3.23 -12.54 -11.97
C GLU A 32 2.35 -11.32 -12.24
N TYR A 33 2.91 -10.28 -12.84
CA TYR A 33 2.15 -9.09 -13.21
C TYR A 33 1.57 -9.19 -14.64
N PRO A 34 0.30 -8.81 -14.90
CA PRO A 34 -0.69 -8.29 -13.94
C PRO A 34 -1.55 -9.35 -13.24
N ALA A 35 -1.40 -10.63 -13.57
CA ALA A 35 -2.34 -11.70 -13.18
C ALA A 35 -2.50 -11.88 -11.66
N ASP A 36 -1.43 -11.66 -10.90
CA ASP A 36 -1.38 -11.85 -9.45
C ASP A 36 -1.35 -10.52 -8.67
N SER A 37 -1.50 -9.38 -9.36
CA SER A 37 -1.57 -8.09 -8.66
C SER A 37 -2.84 -8.02 -7.81
N ARG A 38 -2.71 -7.53 -6.58
CA ARG A 38 -3.82 -7.42 -5.62
C ARG A 38 -4.15 -5.98 -5.22
N TRP A 39 -3.46 -5.01 -5.82
CA TRP A 39 -3.62 -3.60 -5.47
C TRP A 39 -4.77 -2.98 -6.26
N ILE A 40 -5.76 -2.46 -5.54
CA ILE A 40 -6.95 -1.86 -6.13
C ILE A 40 -7.04 -0.39 -5.74
N LEU A 41 -6.82 0.49 -6.71
CA LEU A 41 -6.95 1.93 -6.54
C LEU A 41 -8.42 2.31 -6.44
N LEU A 42 -8.82 2.78 -5.25
CA LEU A 42 -10.15 3.33 -5.03
C LEU A 42 -10.12 4.84 -5.22
N THR A 43 -10.79 5.31 -6.26
CA THR A 43 -10.94 6.74 -6.55
C THR A 43 -12.36 7.26 -6.31
N SER A 44 -13.34 6.38 -6.07
CA SER A 44 -14.72 6.78 -5.78
C SER A 44 -15.24 6.17 -4.49
N LYS A 45 -16.12 6.92 -3.83
CA LYS A 45 -16.90 6.43 -2.67
C LYS A 45 -18.06 5.53 -3.08
N GLU A 46 -18.47 5.59 -4.35
CA GLU A 46 -19.48 4.69 -4.89
C GLU A 46 -18.81 3.35 -5.23
N LEU A 47 -18.99 2.37 -4.34
CA LEU A 47 -18.47 1.03 -4.55
C LEU A 47 -19.32 0.29 -5.61
N PRO A 48 -18.73 -0.23 -6.70
CA PRO A 48 -19.42 -1.08 -7.64
C PRO A 48 -19.90 -2.37 -6.96
N ALA A 49 -20.99 -2.91 -7.48
CA ALA A 49 -21.57 -4.16 -6.99
C ALA A 49 -20.82 -5.41 -7.47
N ASP A 50 -19.98 -5.26 -8.50
CA ASP A 50 -19.21 -6.34 -9.13
C ASP A 50 -17.77 -6.38 -8.58
N GLU A 51 -17.06 -7.48 -8.82
CA GLU A 51 -15.64 -7.65 -8.48
C GLU A 51 -14.78 -6.54 -9.10
N PHE A 52 -13.80 -6.04 -8.35
CA PHE A 52 -12.82 -5.10 -8.89
C PHE A 52 -11.66 -5.86 -9.53
N GLU A 53 -11.23 -5.40 -10.70
CA GLU A 53 -9.95 -5.83 -11.27
C GLU A 53 -8.79 -5.10 -10.58
N ALA A 54 -7.65 -5.79 -10.47
CA ALA A 54 -6.42 -5.18 -10.02
C ALA A 54 -6.06 -3.97 -10.90
N THR A 55 -5.43 -2.97 -10.29
CA THR A 55 -5.11 -1.72 -10.99
C THR A 55 -4.09 -1.96 -12.09
N ALA A 56 -4.55 -1.87 -13.33
CA ALA A 56 -3.71 -2.00 -14.50
C ALA A 56 -2.77 -0.80 -14.64
N LEU A 57 -1.51 -1.08 -14.94
CA LEU A 57 -0.46 -0.11 -15.21
C LEU A 57 -0.09 -0.16 -16.70
N PRO A 58 0.24 0.98 -17.32
CA PRO A 58 0.28 2.30 -16.70
C PRO A 58 -1.10 2.93 -16.53
N LEU A 59 -1.28 3.72 -15.47
CA LEU A 59 -2.40 4.63 -15.32
C LEU A 59 -2.31 5.71 -16.40
N SER A 60 -3.26 5.70 -17.33
CA SER A 60 -3.27 6.53 -18.53
C SER A 60 -3.69 7.98 -18.30
N GLU A 61 -4.39 8.27 -17.21
CA GLU A 61 -4.96 9.60 -16.92
C GLU A 61 -4.66 10.05 -15.50
N ILE A 62 -4.66 11.37 -15.28
CA ILE A 62 -4.64 11.96 -13.93
C ILE A 62 -6.02 11.70 -13.31
N LEU A 63 -6.03 10.89 -12.26
CA LEU A 63 -7.26 10.48 -11.61
C LEU A 63 -7.75 11.55 -10.63
N SER A 64 -9.00 11.97 -10.77
CA SER A 64 -9.72 12.64 -9.68
C SER A 64 -10.15 11.58 -8.67
N SER A 65 -9.92 11.85 -7.38
CA SER A 65 -10.30 10.96 -6.28
C SER A 65 -11.31 11.65 -5.38
N ASP A 66 -12.42 10.98 -5.08
CA ASP A 66 -13.41 11.38 -4.07
C ASP A 66 -12.81 11.40 -2.64
N PHE A 67 -11.62 10.80 -2.49
CA PHE A 67 -10.84 10.74 -1.25
C PHE A 67 -9.78 11.83 -1.15
N ALA A 68 -9.61 12.67 -2.18
CA ALA A 68 -8.64 13.76 -2.16
C ALA A 68 -8.86 14.69 -0.95
N GLY A 69 -7.80 14.94 -0.20
CA GLY A 69 -7.82 15.78 1.00
C GLY A 69 -8.40 15.13 2.26
N MET A 70 -8.90 13.89 2.19
CA MET A 70 -9.41 13.18 3.38
C MET A 70 -8.28 12.81 4.34
N SER A 71 -8.57 12.93 5.63
CA SER A 71 -7.73 12.44 6.72
C SER A 71 -7.84 10.92 6.88
N LEU A 72 -6.86 10.31 7.56
CA LEU A 72 -6.89 8.88 7.86
C LEU A 72 -8.13 8.47 8.66
N ALA A 73 -8.59 9.30 9.58
CA ALA A 73 -9.80 9.03 10.36
C ALA A 73 -11.06 8.99 9.47
N GLU A 74 -11.14 9.85 8.46
CA GLU A 74 -12.24 9.84 7.49
C GLU A 74 -12.17 8.62 6.55
N ILE A 75 -10.96 8.20 6.16
CA ILE A 75 -10.77 6.95 5.40
C ILE A 75 -11.18 5.73 6.24
N ASN A 76 -10.73 5.63 7.48
CA ASN A 76 -11.14 4.57 8.42
C ASN A 76 -12.68 4.54 8.58
N THR A 77 -13.29 5.72 8.78
CA THR A 77 -14.75 5.83 8.88
C THR A 77 -15.45 5.31 7.62
N PHE A 78 -14.91 5.61 6.43
CA PHE A 78 -15.41 5.08 5.18
C PHE A 78 -15.27 3.55 5.10
N VAL A 79 -14.09 3.00 5.36
CA VAL A 79 -13.82 1.55 5.31
C VAL A 79 -14.77 0.81 6.25
N ARG A 80 -14.95 1.29 7.48
CA ARG A 80 -15.85 0.68 8.46
C ARG A 80 -17.32 0.74 8.04
N ALA A 81 -17.79 1.89 7.56
CA ALA A 81 -19.17 2.05 7.11
C ALA A 81 -19.50 1.16 5.90
N HIS A 82 -18.48 0.70 5.17
CA HIS A 82 -18.62 -0.12 3.97
C HIS A 82 -17.93 -1.48 4.08
N SER A 83 -17.61 -1.96 5.28
CA SER A 83 -16.80 -3.18 5.47
C SER A 83 -17.38 -4.38 4.75
N ASN A 84 -18.69 -4.61 4.88
CA ASN A 84 -19.39 -5.70 4.18
C ASN A 84 -19.41 -5.49 2.66
N ALA A 85 -19.58 -4.25 2.19
CA ALA A 85 -19.59 -3.97 0.75
C ALA A 85 -18.20 -4.14 0.13
N LEU A 86 -17.14 -3.86 0.89
CA LEU A 86 -15.75 -4.09 0.49
C LEU A 86 -15.39 -5.57 0.51
N SER A 87 -15.89 -6.35 1.47
CA SER A 87 -15.55 -7.78 1.57
C SER A 87 -16.38 -8.68 0.65
N GLU A 88 -17.69 -8.44 0.52
CA GLU A 88 -18.60 -9.31 -0.25
C GLU A 88 -18.54 -9.08 -1.77
N GLY A 89 -18.20 -7.87 -2.20
CA GLY A 89 -18.08 -7.53 -3.62
C GLY A 89 -16.66 -7.76 -4.14
N PRO A 90 -15.73 -6.83 -3.91
CA PRO A 90 -14.38 -6.88 -4.47
C PRO A 90 -13.35 -7.73 -3.75
N ASP A 91 -13.76 -8.47 -2.71
CA ASP A 91 -12.85 -9.20 -1.83
C ASP A 91 -11.71 -8.30 -1.32
N LEU A 92 -12.04 -7.04 -0.98
CA LEU A 92 -11.09 -6.09 -0.42
C LEU A 92 -10.97 -6.30 1.09
N SER A 93 -9.73 -6.36 1.57
CA SER A 93 -9.45 -6.36 3.00
C SER A 93 -9.98 -5.08 3.64
N ALA A 94 -10.89 -5.22 4.59
CA ALA A 94 -11.33 -4.14 5.47
C ALA A 94 -10.37 -3.95 6.67
N SER A 95 -9.48 -4.92 6.90
CA SER A 95 -8.51 -4.94 8.00
C SER A 95 -7.22 -4.20 7.65
N ASN A 96 -6.76 -4.35 6.40
CA ASN A 96 -5.49 -3.82 5.94
C ASN A 96 -5.67 -3.04 4.64
N TRP A 97 -5.24 -1.77 4.62
CA TRP A 97 -5.35 -0.92 3.44
C TRP A 97 -4.19 0.09 3.37
N LEU A 98 -4.04 0.73 2.21
CA LEU A 98 -2.96 1.65 1.93
C LEU A 98 -3.49 3.04 1.55
N VAL A 99 -2.83 4.10 2.00
CA VAL A 99 -3.08 5.48 1.57
C VAL A 99 -1.85 6.04 0.87
N ILE A 100 -2.08 6.64 -0.31
CA ILE A 100 -1.12 7.47 -1.03
C ILE A 100 -1.55 8.93 -0.89
N ASP A 101 -0.86 9.65 -0.02
CA ASP A 101 -1.06 11.08 0.21
C ASP A 101 -0.06 11.93 -0.60
N GLN A 102 -0.21 13.25 -0.53
CA GLN A 102 0.69 14.17 -1.24
C GLN A 102 2.15 14.02 -0.79
N LYS A 103 2.38 13.90 0.53
CA LYS A 103 3.70 13.67 1.11
C LYS A 103 4.32 12.39 0.57
N GLY A 104 3.53 11.33 0.46
CA GLY A 104 3.93 10.04 -0.07
C GLY A 104 4.45 10.11 -1.50
N LEU A 105 3.71 10.79 -2.39
CA LEU A 105 4.14 11.00 -3.78
C LEU A 105 5.46 11.79 -3.89
N GLU A 106 5.72 12.69 -2.95
CA GLU A 106 6.93 13.53 -2.91
C GLU A 106 8.13 12.79 -2.32
N THR A 107 7.91 11.94 -1.32
CA THR A 107 8.98 11.28 -0.56
C THR A 107 9.15 9.80 -0.89
N SER A 108 8.38 9.25 -1.84
CA SER A 108 8.36 7.83 -2.19
C SER A 108 7.91 6.94 -1.02
N THR A 109 6.87 7.36 -0.30
CA THR A 109 6.31 6.61 0.85
C THR A 109 4.80 6.47 0.72
N CYS A 110 4.22 5.52 1.45
CA CYS A 110 2.79 5.40 1.67
C CYS A 110 2.49 5.26 3.17
N LEU A 111 1.21 5.25 3.49
CA LEU A 111 0.71 4.84 4.80
C LEU A 111 0.09 3.45 4.66
N VAL A 112 0.62 2.47 5.38
CA VAL A 112 -0.03 1.16 5.57
C VAL A 112 -0.84 1.23 6.85
N CYS A 113 -2.10 0.82 6.81
CA CYS A 113 -3.01 0.94 7.93
C CYS A 113 -3.61 -0.42 8.29
N GLU A 114 -3.73 -0.64 9.59
CA GLU A 114 -4.28 -1.85 10.20
C GLU A 114 -5.44 -1.46 11.13
N GLN A 115 -6.57 -2.13 10.95
CA GLN A 115 -7.73 -2.05 11.81
C GLN A 115 -7.53 -2.94 13.04
N TYR A 116 -7.83 -2.41 14.23
CA TYR A 116 -7.87 -3.26 15.43
C TYR A 116 -9.10 -4.16 15.40
N TYR A 117 -8.86 -5.46 15.51
CA TYR A 117 -9.89 -6.47 15.69
C TYR A 117 -10.01 -6.82 17.18
N ASN A 118 -11.23 -6.78 17.71
CA ASN A 118 -11.53 -7.31 19.02
C ASN A 118 -12.00 -8.77 18.86
N SER A 119 -11.29 -9.71 19.49
CA SER A 119 -11.63 -11.13 19.48
C SER A 119 -12.84 -11.47 20.36
N GLY A 120 -13.34 -10.54 21.16
CA GLY A 120 -14.41 -10.79 22.14
C GLY A 120 -13.96 -11.70 23.29
N GLU A 121 -12.65 -11.98 23.40
CA GLU A 121 -12.10 -12.70 24.55
C GLU A 121 -11.98 -11.75 25.74
N GLU A 122 -12.45 -12.17 26.92
CA GLU A 122 -12.32 -11.41 28.16
C GLU A 122 -10.84 -11.25 28.53
N GLU A 123 -10.20 -10.16 28.10
CA GLU A 123 -8.93 -9.72 28.68
C GLU A 123 -9.24 -8.99 30.00
N ASP A 124 -8.96 -9.68 31.12
CA ASP A 124 -8.90 -9.11 32.47
C ASP A 124 -10.14 -8.33 32.97
N GLY A 125 -11.34 -8.87 32.75
CA GLY A 125 -12.51 -8.61 33.60
C GLY A 125 -13.35 -7.37 33.26
N ASP A 126 -13.18 -6.81 32.06
CA ASP A 126 -14.16 -5.91 31.47
C ASP A 126 -15.22 -6.72 30.67
N GLU A 127 -16.46 -6.21 30.62
CA GLU A 127 -17.64 -6.85 30.03
C GLU A 127 -17.38 -7.33 28.59
N GLU A 128 -17.98 -8.47 28.18
CA GLU A 128 -17.94 -9.02 26.81
C GLU A 128 -18.10 -7.91 25.75
N GLU A 129 -17.00 -7.41 25.21
CA GLU A 129 -17.03 -6.49 24.08
C GLU A 129 -17.39 -7.31 22.82
N GLU A 130 -18.27 -6.76 21.96
CA GLU A 130 -18.71 -7.47 20.76
C GLU A 130 -17.50 -7.82 19.86
N GLU A 131 -17.35 -9.12 19.56
CA GLU A 131 -16.35 -9.62 18.61
C GLU A 131 -16.49 -8.90 17.26
N GLY A 132 -15.41 -8.29 16.78
CA GLY A 132 -15.44 -7.54 15.52
C GLY A 132 -14.43 -6.42 15.41
N MET A 133 -14.53 -5.69 14.29
CA MET A 133 -13.67 -4.53 14.02
C MET A 133 -14.02 -3.35 14.91
N THR A 134 -13.04 -2.86 15.65
CA THR A 134 -13.20 -1.71 16.54
C THR A 134 -13.16 -0.38 15.77
N ASP A 135 -13.39 0.73 16.47
CA ASP A 135 -13.22 2.08 15.94
C ASP A 135 -11.74 2.49 15.79
N LYS A 136 -10.83 1.74 16.41
CA LYS A 136 -9.41 2.04 16.47
C LYS A 136 -8.70 1.47 15.24
N PHE A 137 -7.75 2.25 14.74
CA PHE A 137 -6.84 1.83 13.68
C PHE A 137 -5.47 2.44 13.95
N ARG A 138 -4.43 1.87 13.34
CA ARG A 138 -3.08 2.43 13.37
C ARG A 138 -2.53 2.52 11.95
N ALA A 139 -1.61 3.44 11.73
CA ALA A 139 -1.01 3.71 10.42
C ALA A 139 0.50 3.77 10.55
N CYS A 140 1.24 3.25 9.57
CA CYS A 140 2.70 3.32 9.51
C CYS A 140 3.12 3.99 8.21
N ARG A 141 3.96 5.03 8.29
CA ARG A 141 4.54 5.63 7.07
C ARG A 141 5.79 4.87 6.67
N ILE A 142 5.73 4.24 5.50
CA ILE A 142 6.71 3.27 5.04
C ILE A 142 7.13 3.56 3.58
N PRO A 143 8.38 3.25 3.17
CA PRO A 143 8.75 3.25 1.75
C PRO A 143 7.83 2.35 0.92
N TYR A 144 7.57 2.72 -0.33
CA TYR A 144 6.70 1.95 -1.22
C TYR A 144 7.17 0.50 -1.39
N GLU A 145 8.49 0.31 -1.48
CA GLU A 145 9.16 -0.97 -1.68
C GLU A 145 8.90 -1.97 -0.54
N GLU A 146 8.56 -1.48 0.65
CA GLU A 146 8.39 -2.29 1.85
C GLU A 146 6.90 -2.54 2.19
N ALA A 147 5.99 -1.82 1.51
CA ALA A 147 4.56 -1.84 1.80
C ALA A 147 3.92 -3.21 1.56
N HIS A 148 4.31 -3.90 0.50
CA HIS A 148 3.80 -5.25 0.21
C HIS A 148 4.21 -6.24 1.30
N ALA A 149 5.47 -6.22 1.72
CA ALA A 149 5.97 -7.13 2.75
C ALA A 149 5.21 -6.93 4.06
N MET A 150 5.00 -5.68 4.49
CA MET A 150 4.22 -5.38 5.69
C MET A 150 2.77 -5.90 5.56
N ILE A 151 2.04 -5.49 4.52
CA ILE A 151 0.63 -5.87 4.34
C ILE A 151 0.46 -7.38 4.23
N ALA A 152 1.33 -8.07 3.49
CA ALA A 152 1.26 -9.51 3.34
C ALA A 152 1.46 -10.25 4.68
N ASN A 153 2.36 -9.76 5.55
CA ASN A 153 2.59 -10.34 6.86
C ASN A 153 1.41 -10.12 7.82
N LEU A 154 0.83 -8.91 7.82
CA LEU A 154 -0.37 -8.60 8.62
C LEU A 154 -1.55 -9.47 8.20
N GLU A 155 -1.79 -9.63 6.90
CA GLU A 155 -2.92 -10.41 6.37
C GLU A 155 -2.87 -11.90 6.75
N ILE A 156 -1.67 -12.48 6.85
CA ILE A 156 -1.48 -13.89 7.25
C ILE A 156 -1.17 -14.07 8.74
N ALA A 157 -1.18 -12.97 9.51
CA ALA A 157 -0.78 -12.94 10.91
C ALA A 157 0.57 -13.61 11.21
N ASN A 158 1.55 -13.43 10.31
CA ASN A 158 2.91 -13.97 10.51
C ASN A 158 3.77 -13.02 11.37
N MET A 159 3.56 -11.71 11.23
CA MET A 159 4.14 -10.65 12.06
C MET A 159 3.05 -9.62 12.34
N GLY A 160 3.13 -9.00 13.51
CA GLY A 160 2.23 -7.92 13.91
C GLY A 160 2.76 -6.57 13.45
N PHE A 161 1.92 -5.54 13.53
CA PHE A 161 2.32 -4.17 13.14
C PHE A 161 3.47 -3.63 14.00
N GLU A 162 3.51 -4.01 15.28
CA GLU A 162 4.57 -3.69 16.24
C GLU A 162 5.97 -4.13 15.76
N ASP A 163 6.05 -5.20 14.95
CA ASP A 163 7.32 -5.66 14.38
C ASP A 163 7.88 -4.72 13.30
N PHE A 164 7.06 -3.78 12.81
CA PHE A 164 7.43 -2.84 11.73
C PHE A 164 7.61 -1.40 12.21
N VAL A 165 7.41 -1.12 13.51
CA VAL A 165 7.42 0.26 14.03
C VAL A 165 8.32 0.47 15.23
N ASP A 166 8.78 1.70 15.40
CA ASP A 166 9.52 2.15 16.57
C ASP A 166 8.54 2.43 17.72
N GLU A 167 8.29 1.42 18.55
CA GLU A 167 7.37 1.54 19.69
C GLU A 167 7.81 2.61 20.72
N GLU A 168 9.12 2.82 20.87
CA GLU A 168 9.67 3.81 21.78
C GLU A 168 9.42 5.24 21.29
N ALA A 169 9.51 5.46 19.97
CA ALA A 169 9.20 6.76 19.37
C ALA A 169 7.69 7.08 19.40
N GLY A 170 6.85 6.05 19.40
CA GLY A 170 5.40 6.19 19.44
C GLY A 170 4.80 6.80 18.16
N GLU A 171 3.51 7.16 18.27
CA GLU A 171 2.76 7.85 17.23
C GLU A 171 3.33 9.25 16.96
N GLN A 172 3.50 9.59 15.68
CA GLN A 172 4.03 10.86 15.21
C GLN A 172 2.91 11.92 15.12
N GLU A 173 3.28 13.18 14.89
CA GLU A 173 2.33 14.30 14.81
C GLU A 173 1.25 14.14 13.72
N ASP A 174 1.53 13.38 12.65
CA ASP A 174 0.58 13.11 11.57
C ASP A 174 -0.31 11.87 11.81
N GLY A 175 -0.24 11.30 13.02
CA GLY A 175 -1.00 10.12 13.44
C GLY A 175 -0.45 8.79 12.93
N SER A 176 0.71 8.81 12.24
CA SER A 176 1.39 7.60 11.79
C SER A 176 2.48 7.19 12.76
N TRP A 177 2.78 5.90 12.84
CA TRP A 177 3.92 5.34 13.55
C TRP A 177 5.16 5.41 12.69
N LYS A 178 6.30 5.61 13.34
CA LYS A 178 7.61 5.62 12.69
C LYS A 178 7.99 4.19 12.30
N TRP A 179 8.15 3.96 11.00
CA TRP A 179 8.61 2.69 10.48
C TRP A 179 10.06 2.38 10.89
N VAL A 180 10.33 1.09 11.14
CA VAL A 180 11.68 0.52 11.25
C VAL A 180 11.86 -0.56 10.19
N SER A 181 13.05 -0.59 9.60
CA SER A 181 13.36 -1.61 8.60
C SER A 181 13.41 -2.98 9.26
N PHE A 182 12.55 -3.87 8.78
CA PHE A 182 12.66 -5.29 9.04
C PHE A 182 13.80 -5.84 8.16
N ASN A 183 15.04 -5.57 8.53
CA ASN A 183 16.18 -6.21 7.89
C ASN A 183 16.99 -6.98 8.95
N PRO A 184 16.83 -8.32 9.03
CA PRO A 184 17.59 -9.15 9.97
C PRO A 184 19.12 -9.10 9.72
N GLU A 185 19.57 -8.52 8.60
CA GLU A 185 21.00 -8.37 8.28
C GLU A 185 21.60 -7.02 8.73
N THR A 186 20.79 -6.06 9.22
CA THR A 186 21.32 -4.74 9.59
C THR A 186 22.00 -4.67 10.96
N GLU A 187 21.97 -5.74 11.76
CA GLU A 187 22.82 -5.83 12.96
C GLU A 187 24.18 -6.51 12.69
N GLU A 188 24.37 -7.22 11.57
CA GLU A 188 25.67 -7.77 11.16
C GLU A 188 25.80 -7.87 9.64
N THR A 189 26.34 -6.85 8.95
CA THR A 189 27.48 -7.01 8.00
C THR A 189 27.82 -5.76 7.17
N GLU A 190 29.02 -5.24 7.39
CA GLU A 190 29.86 -4.64 6.33
C GLU A 190 30.33 -5.71 5.34
N LYS A 191 29.42 -6.39 4.64
CA LYS A 191 29.78 -7.27 3.52
C LYS A 191 28.87 -6.93 2.35
N GLY A 192 29.49 -6.40 1.30
CA GLY A 192 28.79 -6.07 0.06
C GLY A 192 28.07 -7.29 -0.54
N PRO A 193 27.16 -7.03 -1.49
CA PRO A 193 26.22 -8.03 -2.01
C PRO A 193 26.97 -9.24 -2.57
N THR A 194 26.46 -10.42 -2.28
CA THR A 194 26.99 -11.69 -2.76
C THR A 194 26.80 -11.83 -4.28
N GLU A 195 27.63 -12.65 -4.93
CA GLU A 195 27.57 -12.87 -6.40
C GLU A 195 26.21 -13.44 -6.88
N ALA A 196 25.43 -14.04 -5.97
CA ALA A 196 24.08 -14.54 -6.26
C ALA A 196 23.04 -13.41 -6.28
N GLU A 197 23.15 -12.44 -5.37
CA GLU A 197 22.31 -11.23 -5.32
C GLU A 197 22.60 -10.34 -6.53
N VAL A 198 23.87 -10.14 -6.88
CA VAL A 198 24.27 -9.40 -8.09
C VAL A 198 23.78 -10.08 -9.39
N LYS A 199 23.58 -11.40 -9.37
CA LYS A 199 23.02 -12.15 -10.52
C LYS A 199 21.48 -12.08 -10.58
N ARG A 200 20.78 -11.96 -9.45
CA ARG A 200 19.32 -11.77 -9.38
C ARG A 200 18.88 -10.33 -9.63
N GLU A 201 19.65 -9.34 -9.17
CA GLU A 201 19.37 -7.93 -9.42
C GLU A 201 19.48 -7.57 -10.91
N LYS A 202 20.41 -8.19 -11.65
CA LYS A 202 20.62 -7.86 -13.08
C LYS A 202 19.36 -8.00 -13.95
N PRO A 203 18.60 -9.11 -13.92
CA PRO A 203 17.35 -9.22 -14.67
C PRO A 203 16.23 -8.34 -14.12
N LEU A 204 16.09 -8.19 -12.79
CA LEU A 204 15.04 -7.37 -12.18
C LEU A 204 15.24 -5.88 -12.49
N VAL A 205 16.47 -5.39 -12.34
CA VAL A 205 16.88 -4.02 -12.71
C VAL A 205 16.78 -3.84 -14.23
N ALA A 206 17.06 -4.85 -15.05
CA ALA A 206 16.86 -4.77 -16.49
C ALA A 206 15.38 -4.69 -16.89
N HIS A 207 14.50 -5.44 -16.19
CA HIS A 207 13.06 -5.40 -16.43
C HIS A 207 12.45 -4.07 -15.97
N LEU A 208 12.78 -3.61 -14.76
CA LEU A 208 12.38 -2.30 -14.25
C LEU A 208 12.92 -1.17 -15.14
N ARG A 209 14.19 -1.25 -15.60
CA ARG A 209 14.74 -0.28 -16.56
C ARG A 209 14.06 -0.35 -17.92
N SER A 210 13.63 -1.53 -18.37
CA SER A 210 12.86 -1.68 -19.61
C SER A 210 11.48 -1.05 -19.49
N LEU A 211 10.79 -1.26 -18.36
CA LEU A 211 9.50 -0.64 -18.06
C LEU A 211 9.63 0.89 -17.93
N LEU A 212 10.64 1.36 -17.19
CA LEU A 212 10.95 2.79 -17.05
C LEU A 212 11.40 3.43 -18.39
N ALA A 213 12.17 2.73 -19.22
CA ALA A 213 12.61 3.25 -20.52
C ALA A 213 11.45 3.32 -21.52
N ALA A 214 10.58 2.30 -21.57
CA ALA A 214 9.36 2.34 -22.35
C ALA A 214 8.45 3.50 -21.90
N TYR A 215 8.34 3.71 -20.58
CA TYR A 215 7.58 4.80 -19.98
C TYR A 215 8.16 6.20 -20.31
N MET A 216 9.49 6.36 -20.30
CA MET A 216 10.13 7.65 -20.61
C MET A 216 10.14 7.97 -22.12
N ALA A 217 10.08 6.94 -22.98
CA ALA A 217 9.98 7.10 -24.42
C ALA A 217 8.59 7.58 -24.87
N SER A 218 7.51 7.13 -24.21
CA SER A 218 6.14 7.53 -24.58
C SER A 218 5.81 9.00 -24.30
N ASP A 219 6.54 9.67 -23.40
CA ASP A 219 6.39 11.12 -23.13
C ASP A 219 7.15 12.01 -24.13
N SER A 220 8.05 11.45 -24.94
CA SER A 220 8.87 12.23 -25.89
C SER A 220 8.26 12.33 -27.30
N ASP A 221 7.33 11.43 -27.64
CA ASP A 221 6.75 11.35 -29.00
C ASP A 221 5.44 12.14 -29.19
N LEU A 222 4.91 12.77 -28.13
CA LEU A 222 3.72 13.63 -28.22
C LEU A 222 4.04 15.10 -28.61
N LEU A 223 5.31 15.46 -28.79
CA LEU A 223 5.73 16.82 -29.19
C LEU A 223 6.32 16.93 -30.61
N LEU A 224 6.27 15.87 -31.43
CA LEU A 224 6.82 15.87 -32.80
C LEU A 224 5.86 15.40 -33.91
N LEU A 225 4.55 15.39 -33.66
CA LEU A 225 3.51 15.15 -34.68
C LEU A 225 2.60 16.36 -34.95
N LEU A 226 3.06 17.57 -34.67
CA LEU A 226 2.43 18.83 -35.12
C LEU A 226 3.47 19.83 -35.66
N ILE A 227 4.20 19.45 -36.73
CA ILE A 227 4.54 20.32 -37.88
C ILE A 227 4.57 19.45 -39.14
#